data_AF-A0A9E5NEL5-F1
#
_entry.id   AF-A0A9E5NEL5-F1
#
_cell.length_a   1.000
_cell.length_b   1.000
_cell.length_c   1.000
_cell.angle_alpha   90.00
_cell.angle_beta   90.00
_cell.angle_gamma   90.00
#
_symmetry.space_group_name_H-M   'P 1'
#
loop_
_entity.id
_entity.type
_entity.pdbx_description
1 polymer ?
#
loop_
_entity_poly.entity_id
_entity_poly.type
_entity_poly.pdbx_seq_one_letter_code
_entity_poly.pdbx_strand_id
1 'polypeptide(L)'
;MKGGNRCFATYQGDMAPALMALEATVKIARKGAERVMPLAELYTGKGKRPLGLEPGEVVVEVQVPAAAANWSGRYEKLRYRGAMDFPL
;
A
#
# COMPACT_ATOMS: atom_id res chain seq x y z
N MET A 1 -9.87 -8.80 -17.79
CA MET A 1 -8.62 -9.21 -18.47
C MET A 1 -8.81 -10.60 -19.06
N LYS A 2 -9.00 -10.75 -20.37
CA LYS A 2 -9.03 -12.08 -21.03
C LYS A 2 -7.59 -12.49 -21.36
N GLY A 3 -7.18 -13.71 -20.98
CA GLY A 3 -5.86 -14.27 -21.31
C GLY A 3 -4.77 -14.09 -20.23
N GLY A 4 -5.10 -14.31 -18.95
CA GLY A 4 -4.15 -14.15 -17.84
C GLY A 4 -2.97 -15.13 -17.88
N ASN A 5 -1.90 -14.78 -18.57
CA ASN A 5 -0.63 -15.53 -18.58
C ASN A 5 0.22 -15.31 -17.32
N ARG A 6 -0.22 -14.43 -16.41
CA ARG A 6 0.43 -14.16 -15.13
C ARG A 6 -0.56 -13.65 -14.08
N CYS A 7 -0.25 -13.88 -12.80
CA CYS A 7 -0.93 -13.24 -11.69
C CYS A 7 -0.56 -11.74 -11.65
N PHE A 8 -1.56 -10.88 -11.46
CA PHE A 8 -1.36 -9.42 -11.36
C PHE A 8 -1.34 -8.93 -9.90
N ALA A 9 -2.02 -9.64 -8.98
CA ALA A 9 -2.16 -9.27 -7.56
C ALA A 9 -2.36 -7.76 -7.36
N THR A 10 -3.29 -7.18 -8.11
CA THR A 10 -3.56 -5.74 -8.09
C THR A 10 -4.03 -5.32 -6.71
N TYR A 11 -3.41 -4.29 -6.15
CA TYR A 11 -3.87 -3.68 -4.93
C TYR A 11 -5.11 -2.83 -5.22
N GLN A 12 -6.22 -3.14 -4.56
CA GLN A 12 -7.53 -2.50 -4.74
C GLN A 12 -8.05 -1.84 -3.45
N GLY A 13 -7.15 -1.62 -2.48
CA GLY A 13 -7.48 -0.93 -1.25
C GLY A 13 -7.39 0.59 -1.40
N ASP A 14 -8.03 1.32 -0.51
CA ASP A 14 -8.04 2.79 -0.55
C ASP A 14 -6.96 3.41 0.35
N MET A 15 -6.50 2.68 1.37
CA MET A 15 -5.60 3.25 2.39
C MET A 15 -4.19 3.49 1.87
N ALA A 16 -3.62 2.57 1.12
CA ALA A 16 -2.24 2.71 0.66
C ALA A 16 -2.03 3.94 -0.24
N PRO A 17 -2.83 4.19 -1.29
CA PRO A 17 -2.66 5.41 -2.10
C PRO A 17 -2.86 6.68 -1.28
N ALA A 18 -3.83 6.71 -0.35
CA ALA A 18 -4.03 7.86 0.54
C ALA A 18 -2.80 8.13 1.42
N LEU A 19 -2.21 7.09 2.02
CA LEU A 19 -1.02 7.19 2.86
C LEU A 19 0.25 7.49 2.04
N MET A 20 0.36 6.97 0.82
CA MET A 20 1.47 7.30 -0.09
C MET A 20 1.44 8.78 -0.49
N ALA A 21 0.26 9.36 -0.70
CA ALA A 21 0.12 10.80 -0.98
C ALA A 21 0.58 11.67 0.21
N LEU A 22 0.54 11.12 1.43
CA LEU A 22 1.07 11.77 2.65
C LEU A 22 2.54 11.40 2.93
N GLU A 23 3.23 10.76 1.98
CA GLU A 23 4.63 10.33 2.10
C GLU A 23 4.87 9.40 3.31
N ALA A 24 3.89 8.56 3.64
CA ALA A 24 4.00 7.63 4.75
C ALA A 24 5.14 6.61 4.55
N THR A 25 5.75 6.19 5.66
CA THR A 25 6.67 5.06 5.72
C THR A 25 6.02 3.89 6.48
N VAL A 26 6.59 2.69 6.34
CA VAL A 26 6.17 1.49 7.08
C VAL A 26 7.32 0.93 7.88
N LYS A 27 7.06 0.59 9.15
CA LYS A 27 7.98 -0.20 9.98
C LYS A 27 7.69 -1.67 9.78
N ILE A 28 8.74 -2.42 9.51
CA ILE A 28 8.71 -3.85 9.27
C ILE A 28 9.58 -4.52 10.32
N ALA A 29 9.01 -5.51 11.00
CA ALA A 29 9.71 -6.29 12.01
C ALA A 29 9.86 -7.75 11.57
N ARG A 30 10.97 -8.35 11.96
CA ARG A 30 11.18 -9.80 12.00
C ARG A 30 11.91 -10.13 13.31
N LYS A 31 12.11 -11.41 13.61
CA LYS A 31 12.82 -11.83 14.82
C LYS A 31 14.19 -11.12 14.94
N GLY A 32 14.33 -10.27 15.96
CA GLY A 32 15.58 -9.58 16.30
C GLY A 32 16.01 -8.44 15.36
N ALA A 33 15.16 -8.00 14.43
CA ALA A 33 15.49 -6.90 13.52
C ALA A 33 14.24 -6.11 13.10
N GLU A 34 14.42 -4.80 12.94
CA GLU A 34 13.43 -3.88 12.39
C GLU A 34 14.04 -3.06 11.27
N ARG A 35 13.21 -2.65 10.32
CA ARG A 35 13.58 -1.69 9.28
C ARG A 35 12.39 -0.82 8.90
N VAL A 36 12.68 0.33 8.33
CA VAL A 36 11.68 1.27 7.82
C VAL A 36 11.92 1.47 6.34
N MET A 37 10.85 1.59 5.55
CA MET A 37 10.90 1.95 4.13
C MET A 37 9.74 2.88 3.76
N PRO A 38 9.82 3.64 2.65
CA PRO A 38 8.65 4.32 2.10
C PRO A 38 7.51 3.33 1.83
N LEU A 39 6.26 3.71 2.16
CA LEU A 39 5.10 2.85 1.91
C LEU A 39 4.95 2.52 0.42
N ALA A 40 5.34 3.45 -0.47
CA ALA A 40 5.32 3.23 -1.91
C ALA A 40 6.20 2.04 -2.35
N GLU A 41 7.35 1.85 -1.69
CA GLU A 41 8.29 0.76 -2.00
C GLU A 41 7.81 -0.61 -1.50
N LEU A 42 6.83 -0.64 -0.59
CA LEU A 42 6.20 -1.89 -0.15
C LEU A 42 5.52 -2.60 -1.32
N TYR A 43 5.03 -1.89 -2.34
CA TYR A 43 4.27 -2.48 -3.45
C TYR A 43 5.14 -2.64 -4.69
N THR A 44 5.47 -3.87 -5.05
CA THR A 44 6.48 -4.13 -6.10
C THR A 44 5.96 -4.05 -7.54
N GLY A 45 4.63 -4.04 -7.71
CA GLY A 45 3.98 -4.20 -9.02
C GLY A 45 4.13 -5.59 -9.67
N LYS A 46 4.77 -6.55 -8.98
CA LYS A 46 5.01 -7.91 -9.49
C LYS A 46 4.05 -8.89 -8.81
N GLY A 47 3.05 -9.38 -9.54
CA GLY A 47 1.99 -10.20 -8.93
C GLY A 47 2.44 -11.50 -8.24
N LYS A 48 3.60 -12.07 -8.58
CA LYS A 48 4.18 -13.22 -7.86
C LYS A 48 4.81 -12.86 -6.50
N ARG A 49 5.19 -11.60 -6.31
CA ARG A 49 5.80 -11.04 -5.10
C ARG A 49 5.26 -9.63 -4.88
N PRO A 50 3.95 -9.47 -4.59
CA PRO A 50 3.29 -8.17 -4.63
C PRO A 50 3.81 -7.20 -3.56
N LEU A 51 4.38 -7.73 -2.47
CA LEU A 51 4.94 -6.97 -1.37
C LEU A 51 6.47 -7.09 -1.32
N GLY A 52 7.15 -5.98 -1.00
CA GLY A 52 8.59 -5.86 -0.76
C GLY A 52 9.05 -6.41 0.59
N LEU A 53 8.38 -7.46 1.07
CA LEU A 53 8.69 -8.17 2.31
C LEU A 53 9.56 -9.40 2.03
N GLU A 54 10.43 -9.71 2.97
CA GLU A 54 11.15 -10.97 3.06
C GLU A 54 10.39 -11.99 3.92
N PRO A 55 10.67 -13.30 3.80
CA PRO A 55 10.06 -14.30 4.67
C PRO A 55 10.28 -13.99 6.16
N GLY A 56 9.19 -14.04 6.94
CA GLY A 56 9.20 -13.74 8.37
C GLY A 56 9.15 -12.25 8.72
N GLU A 57 9.09 -11.36 7.71
CA GLU A 57 8.81 -9.94 7.93
C GLU A 57 7.32 -9.65 8.02
N VAL A 58 6.96 -8.74 8.93
CA VAL A 58 5.59 -8.28 9.16
C VAL A 58 5.60 -6.75 9.26
N VAL A 59 4.65 -6.09 8.60
CA VAL A 59 4.39 -4.66 8.83
C VAL A 59 3.77 -4.50 10.22
N VAL A 60 4.41 -3.72 11.08
CA VAL A 60 3.98 -3.52 12.47
C VAL A 60 3.52 -2.10 12.75
N GLU A 61 3.88 -1.14 11.89
CA GLU A 61 3.53 0.27 12.06
C GLU A 61 3.45 0.96 10.70
N VAL A 62 2.53 1.90 10.56
CA VAL A 62 2.49 2.88 9.48
C VAL A 62 2.79 4.24 10.10
N GLN A 63 3.75 4.96 9.55
CA GLN A 63 4.23 6.24 10.06
C GLN A 63 3.88 7.33 9.06
N VAL A 64 3.05 8.29 9.49
CA VAL A 64 2.71 9.48 8.70
C VAL A 64 3.62 10.62 9.18
N PRO A 65 4.35 11.33 8.30
CA PRO A 65 5.21 12.44 8.68
C PRO A 65 4.43 13.53 9.42
N ALA A 66 5.00 14.08 10.50
CA ALA A 66 4.36 15.17 11.24
C ALA A 66 4.10 16.41 10.37
N ALA A 67 4.91 16.62 9.32
CA ALA A 67 4.70 17.69 8.34
C ALA A 67 3.35 17.58 7.60
N ALA A 68 2.76 16.38 7.52
CA ALA A 68 1.45 16.15 6.93
C ALA A 68 0.29 16.63 7.84
N ALA A 69 0.53 17.01 9.09
CA ALA A 69 -0.52 17.42 10.02
C ALA A 69 -1.30 18.67 9.56
N ASN A 70 -0.65 19.57 8.81
CA ASN A 70 -1.27 20.78 8.25
C ASN A 70 -1.80 20.57 6.82
N TRP A 71 -1.76 19.33 6.32
CA TRP A 71 -2.20 19.03 4.96
C TRP A 71 -3.73 18.91 4.90
N SER A 72 -4.32 19.33 3.77
CA SER A 72 -5.75 19.17 3.52
C SER A 72 -5.97 18.54 2.16
N GLY A 73 -6.88 17.58 2.09
CA GLY A 73 -7.19 16.90 0.84
C GLY A 73 -8.39 15.98 0.98
N ARG A 74 -8.74 15.34 -0.14
CA ARG A 74 -9.86 14.41 -0.24
C ARG A 74 -9.45 13.23 -1.12
N TYR A 75 -9.95 12.05 -0.78
CA TYR A 75 -9.81 10.85 -1.60
C TYR A 75 -11.09 10.65 -2.41
N GLU A 76 -11.01 10.80 -3.73
CA GLU A 76 -12.14 10.55 -4.63
C GLU A 76 -12.03 9.14 -5.21
N LYS A 77 -12.99 8.29 -4.86
CA LYS A 77 -13.05 6.91 -5.36
C LYS A 77 -14.00 6.79 -6.54
N LEU A 78 -13.44 6.67 -7.74
CA LEU A 78 -14.21 6.32 -8.93
C LEU A 78 -14.61 4.84 -8.88
N ARG A 79 -15.91 4.56 -8.97
CA ARG A 79 -16.45 3.20 -8.90
C ARG A 79 -17.76 3.07 -9.67
N TYR A 80 -18.08 1.85 -10.10
CA TYR A 80 -19.28 1.60 -10.89
C TYR A 80 -20.55 1.58 -10.04
N ARG A 81 -20.45 1.05 -8.81
CA ARG A 81 -21.59 0.91 -7.89
C ARG A 81 -21.53 1.90 -6.74
N GLY A 82 -22.69 2.36 -6.28
CA GLY A 82 -22.84 3.08 -5.01
C GLY A 82 -22.68 2.22 -3.74
N ALA A 83 -22.25 0.96 -3.86
CA ALA A 83 -22.02 0.02 -2.75
C ALA A 83 -20.53 -0.37 -2.65
N MET A 84 -20.16 -1.33 -1.80
CA MET A 84 -18.79 -1.86 -1.76
C MET A 84 -18.32 -2.27 -3.16
N ASP A 85 -17.24 -1.64 -3.63
CA ASP A 85 -16.68 -1.79 -4.97
C ASP A 85 -15.19 -1.40 -4.96
N PHE A 86 -14.42 -1.90 -5.93
CA PHE A 86 -13.00 -1.56 -6.10
C PHE A 86 -12.83 -0.23 -6.84
N PRO A 87 -11.72 0.51 -6.61
CA PRO A 87 -11.41 1.68 -7.42
C PRO A 87 -11.16 1.26 -8.88
N LEU A 88 -11.66 2.07 -9.82
CA LEU A 88 -11.44 1.91 -11.27
C LEU A 88 -10.11 2.52 -11.72
#